data_AF-A0A1X9STZ6-F1
#
_entry.id   AF-A0A1X9STZ6-F1
#
_cell.length_a   1.000
_cell.length_b   1.000
_cell.length_c   1.000
_cell.angle_alpha   90.00
_cell.angle_beta   90.00
_cell.angle_gamma   90.00
#
_symmetry.space_group_name_H-M   'P 1'
#
loop_
_entity.id
_entity.type
_entity.pdbx_description
1 polymer ?
#
loop_
_entity_poly.entity_id
_entity_poly.type
_entity_poly.pdbx_seq_one_letter_code
_entity_poly.pdbx_strand_id
1 'polypeptide(L)'
;MAKKIKFNLQVNGASVSSLESLQNNFNIEDIMEHFKSGLLMRWLEVQGLETELKEISKLSEKSDNFALAQGILEIFDMDKDLDKNALKITLADINYKEYKENLLKTNENLDKNAKSFLREYHDKFHDIIWDIIKNSENVEKIKSNLKIIENDYFDLFLLQFQTLVSVFKTNAPLALIFGLGTEKIRKMLLAYINIEEAGDHNKYCYIGDEKIGVDDETKEYLKSINLKSIDYLRYGYFKAISKVVYEKLEFDYSKLDDVIKVFKGSTEGLWRDLVASNKKVLVLEISSLAKASRIPKVGETNEALGEEEINGEFIILNGLNFQSSNDDAYIVYVEL
;
A
#
# COMPACT_ATOMS: atom_id res chain seq x y z
N MET A 1 -10.00 36.20 44.22
CA MET A 1 -9.68 34.76 44.35
C MET A 1 -10.96 33.99 44.13
N ALA A 2 -11.01 33.09 43.15
CA ALA A 2 -12.20 32.29 42.88
C ALA A 2 -12.47 31.34 44.06
N LYS A 3 -13.74 31.18 44.47
CA LYS A 3 -14.13 30.21 45.50
C LYS A 3 -13.75 28.80 45.02
N LYS A 4 -12.82 28.14 45.71
CA LYS A 4 -12.52 26.71 45.49
C LYS A 4 -13.79 25.90 45.74
N ILE A 5 -14.25 25.18 44.73
CA ILE A 5 -15.48 24.37 44.81
C ILE A 5 -15.14 23.08 45.56
N LYS A 6 -15.84 22.81 46.66
CA LYS A 6 -15.71 21.56 47.42
C LYS A 6 -16.26 20.38 46.63
N PHE A 7 -15.46 19.32 46.53
CA PHE A 7 -15.86 18.05 45.91
C PHE A 7 -15.39 16.87 46.78
N ASN A 8 -16.04 15.72 46.58
CA ASN A 8 -15.74 14.49 47.32
C ASN A 8 -14.88 13.55 46.46
N LEU A 9 -13.97 12.82 47.11
CA LEU A 9 -13.18 11.78 46.47
C LEU A 9 -13.96 10.45 46.50
N GLN A 10 -13.95 9.68 45.42
CA GLN A 10 -14.56 8.35 45.42
C GLN A 10 -13.50 7.32 45.76
N VAL A 11 -13.65 6.60 46.87
CA VAL A 11 -12.71 5.57 47.33
C VAL A 11 -13.50 4.37 47.83
N ASN A 12 -13.18 3.19 47.34
CA ASN A 12 -13.87 1.92 47.61
C ASN A 12 -15.39 1.99 47.38
N GLY A 13 -15.82 2.74 46.36
CA GLY A 13 -17.24 3.00 46.07
C GLY A 13 -17.95 3.97 47.03
N ALA A 14 -17.24 4.55 48.01
CA ALA A 14 -17.76 5.52 48.95
C ALA A 14 -17.33 6.96 48.60
N SER A 15 -18.21 7.92 48.88
CA SER A 15 -17.95 9.34 48.68
C SER A 15 -17.30 9.96 49.91
N VAL A 16 -15.99 10.20 49.83
CA VAL A 16 -15.15 10.73 50.90
C VAL A 16 -15.08 12.26 50.87
N SER A 17 -15.49 12.88 51.97
CA SER A 17 -15.51 14.35 52.13
C SER A 17 -14.59 14.89 53.24
N SER A 18 -13.95 13.99 54.01
CA SER A 18 -13.04 14.31 55.11
C SER A 18 -11.91 13.30 55.21
N LEU A 19 -10.85 13.64 55.95
CA LEU A 19 -9.72 12.73 56.21
C LEU A 19 -10.17 11.46 56.95
N GLU A 20 -11.04 11.59 57.95
CA GLU A 20 -11.60 10.45 58.70
C GLU A 20 -12.39 9.52 57.77
N SER A 21 -13.18 10.08 56.86
CA SER A 21 -13.92 9.29 55.87
C SER A 21 -12.99 8.60 54.87
N LEU A 22 -11.82 9.18 54.59
CA LEU A 22 -10.79 8.58 53.73
C LEU A 22 -10.18 7.36 54.41
N GLN A 23 -9.83 7.51 55.69
CA GLN A 23 -9.26 6.44 56.51
C GLN A 23 -10.22 5.26 56.63
N ASN A 24 -11.51 5.52 56.89
CA ASN A 24 -12.53 4.49 57.04
C ASN A 24 -12.88 3.72 55.76
N ASN A 25 -12.60 4.27 54.59
CA ASN A 25 -12.94 3.66 53.29
C ASN A 25 -11.69 3.38 52.45
N PHE A 26 -10.52 3.29 53.08
CA PHE A 26 -9.24 3.27 52.36
C PHE A 26 -9.10 2.08 51.41
N ASN A 27 -8.67 2.37 50.19
CA ASN A 27 -8.30 1.40 49.19
C ASN A 27 -7.03 1.89 48.47
N ILE A 28 -5.95 1.12 48.54
CA ILE A 28 -4.65 1.55 47.99
C ILE A 28 -4.68 1.69 46.46
N GLU A 29 -5.48 0.89 45.75
CA GLU A 29 -5.61 0.96 44.29
C GLU A 29 -6.22 2.31 43.88
N ASP A 30 -7.37 2.67 44.47
CA ASP A 30 -8.04 3.94 44.20
C ASP A 30 -7.19 5.15 44.61
N ILE A 31 -6.49 5.06 45.75
CA ILE A 31 -5.66 6.16 46.24
C ILE A 31 -4.44 6.38 45.36
N MET A 32 -3.82 5.30 44.86
CA MET A 32 -2.72 5.39 43.91
C MET A 32 -3.19 5.96 42.56
N GLU A 33 -4.40 5.61 42.10
CA GLU A 33 -5.00 6.19 40.89
C GLU A 33 -5.27 7.70 41.04
N HIS A 34 -5.87 8.11 42.16
CA HIS A 34 -6.14 9.51 42.46
C HIS A 34 -4.86 10.32 42.65
N PHE A 35 -3.81 9.69 43.18
CA PHE A 35 -2.49 10.31 43.27
C PHE A 35 -1.90 10.54 41.88
N LYS A 36 -1.84 9.52 41.02
CA LYS A 36 -1.26 9.59 39.66
C LYS A 36 -2.01 10.57 38.75
N SER A 37 -3.33 10.66 38.88
CA SER A 37 -4.17 11.63 38.13
C SER A 37 -4.08 13.07 38.68
N GLY A 38 -3.47 13.25 39.86
CA GLY A 38 -3.41 14.52 40.57
C GLY A 38 -4.71 14.95 41.25
N LEU A 39 -5.73 14.09 41.24
CA LEU A 39 -7.02 14.35 41.88
C LEU A 39 -6.90 14.39 43.40
N LEU A 40 -6.06 13.53 43.99
CA LEU A 40 -5.81 13.50 45.43
C LEU A 40 -5.25 14.83 45.93
N MET A 41 -4.26 15.40 45.23
CA MET A 41 -3.68 16.71 45.56
C MET A 41 -4.71 17.83 45.49
N ARG A 42 -5.53 17.86 44.44
CA ARG A 42 -6.63 18.84 44.32
C ARG A 42 -7.66 18.68 45.42
N TRP A 43 -7.98 17.46 45.81
CA TRP A 43 -8.93 17.19 46.89
C TRP A 43 -8.40 17.69 48.25
N LEU A 44 -7.14 17.38 48.59
CA LEU A 44 -6.48 17.87 49.81
C LEU A 44 -6.48 19.41 49.88
N GLU A 45 -6.15 20.06 48.77
CA GLU A 45 -6.14 21.53 48.66
C GLU A 45 -7.52 22.14 48.93
N VAL A 46 -8.59 21.50 48.45
CA VAL A 46 -9.97 21.98 48.58
C VAL A 46 -10.54 21.71 49.98
N GLN A 47 -10.09 20.65 50.65
CA GLN A 47 -10.44 20.36 52.04
C GLN A 47 -9.63 21.18 53.06
N GLY A 48 -8.59 21.89 52.61
CA GLY A 48 -7.73 22.70 53.49
C GLY A 48 -6.72 21.88 54.29
N LEU A 49 -6.38 20.68 53.81
CA LEU A 49 -5.38 19.79 54.40
C LEU A 49 -3.99 20.16 53.90
N GLU A 50 -3.52 21.36 54.28
CA GLU A 50 -2.28 21.95 53.76
C GLU A 50 -1.02 21.20 54.17
N THR A 51 -1.03 20.58 55.35
CA THR A 51 0.06 19.75 55.89
C THR A 51 0.27 18.48 55.05
N GLU A 52 -0.80 17.72 54.85
CA GLU A 52 -0.82 16.47 54.08
C GLU A 52 -0.55 16.75 52.61
N LEU A 53 -1.10 17.84 52.05
CA LEU A 53 -0.82 18.28 50.68
C LEU A 53 0.67 18.53 50.47
N LYS A 54 1.33 19.21 51.42
CA LYS A 54 2.77 19.51 51.32
C LYS A 54 3.62 18.24 51.35
N GLU A 55 3.28 17.26 52.17
CA GLU A 55 4.01 15.98 52.23
C GLU A 55 3.74 15.09 51.01
N ILE A 56 2.47 15.00 50.56
CA ILE A 56 2.08 14.27 49.34
C ILE A 56 2.81 14.83 48.11
N SER A 57 2.96 16.16 48.03
CA SER A 57 3.66 16.82 46.93
C SER A 57 5.15 16.47 46.86
N LYS A 58 5.79 16.11 47.99
CA LYS A 58 7.19 15.65 47.98
C LYS A 58 7.33 14.20 47.49
N LEU A 59 6.26 13.41 47.55
CA LEU A 59 6.29 12.01 47.12
C LEU A 59 6.33 11.89 45.59
N SER A 60 5.87 12.88 44.83
CA SER A 60 5.81 12.82 43.36
C SER A 60 7.17 12.66 42.66
N GLU A 61 8.27 12.85 43.38
CA GLU A 61 9.64 12.64 42.87
C GLU A 61 10.11 11.17 42.92
N LYS A 62 9.35 10.28 43.57
CA LYS A 62 9.70 8.85 43.69
C LYS A 62 9.13 8.06 42.51
N SER A 63 9.95 7.21 41.88
CA SER A 63 9.53 6.34 40.76
C SER A 63 8.99 4.98 41.17
N ASP A 64 9.17 4.58 42.43
CA ASP A 64 8.77 3.26 42.95
C ASP A 64 7.38 3.29 43.59
N ASN A 65 6.43 2.53 43.04
CA ASN A 65 5.05 2.43 43.52
C ASN A 65 4.98 1.89 44.97
N PHE A 66 5.93 1.06 45.40
CA PHE A 66 5.98 0.61 46.80
C PHE A 66 6.36 1.74 47.75
N ALA A 67 7.45 2.47 47.44
CA ALA A 67 7.87 3.63 48.23
C ALA A 67 6.83 4.77 48.23
N LEU A 68 6.07 4.92 47.13
CA LEU A 68 4.95 5.86 47.04
C LEU A 68 3.79 5.44 47.94
N ALA A 69 3.30 4.20 47.80
CA ALA A 69 2.19 3.67 48.58
C ALA A 69 2.49 3.71 50.08
N GLN A 70 3.71 3.32 50.48
CA GLN A 70 4.14 3.38 51.87
C GLN A 70 4.15 4.83 52.39
N GLY A 71 4.69 5.77 51.63
CA GLY A 71 4.69 7.19 52.03
C GLY A 71 3.28 7.78 52.16
N ILE A 72 2.35 7.37 51.30
CA ILE A 72 0.94 7.80 51.38
C ILE A 72 0.27 7.24 52.65
N LEU A 73 0.51 5.98 52.97
CA LEU A 73 -0.01 5.34 54.19
C LEU A 73 0.50 6.04 55.46
N GLU A 74 1.78 6.39 55.50
CA GLU A 74 2.40 7.12 56.62
C GLU A 74 1.79 8.52 56.78
N ILE A 75 1.58 9.26 55.69
CA ILE A 75 1.00 10.62 55.74
C ILE A 75 -0.42 10.61 56.32
N PHE A 76 -1.19 9.58 56.03
CA PHE A 76 -2.58 9.47 56.50
C PHE A 76 -2.73 8.66 57.79
N ASP A 77 -1.63 8.35 58.49
CA ASP A 77 -1.60 7.60 59.76
C ASP A 77 -2.27 6.20 59.64
N MET A 78 -2.03 5.51 58.52
CA MET A 78 -2.59 4.18 58.20
C MET A 78 -1.53 3.08 58.09
N ASP A 79 -0.33 3.32 58.58
CA ASP A 79 0.78 2.37 58.58
C ASP A 79 0.80 1.44 59.80
N LYS A 80 0.04 1.76 60.86
CA LYS A 80 0.06 1.07 62.17
C LYS A 80 -0.25 -0.43 62.11
N ASP A 81 -1.13 -0.86 61.22
CA ASP A 81 -1.54 -2.27 61.04
C ASP A 81 -1.14 -2.84 59.66
N LEU A 82 -0.15 -2.22 59.01
CA LEU A 82 0.20 -2.53 57.62
C LEU A 82 0.93 -3.88 57.48
N ASP A 83 0.27 -4.85 56.84
CA ASP A 83 0.96 -6.04 56.32
C ASP A 83 1.75 -5.67 55.05
N LYS A 84 3.07 -5.50 55.22
CA LYS A 84 4.00 -5.17 54.12
C LYS A 84 4.01 -6.21 53.00
N ASN A 85 3.76 -7.49 53.30
CA ASN A 85 3.74 -8.54 52.28
C ASN A 85 2.43 -8.47 51.48
N ALA A 86 1.30 -8.27 52.15
CA ALA A 86 0.02 -8.04 51.47
C ALA A 86 0.10 -6.80 50.55
N LEU A 87 0.67 -5.70 51.03
CA LEU A 87 0.87 -4.49 50.23
C LEU A 87 1.74 -4.74 48.98
N LYS A 88 2.84 -5.51 49.11
CA LYS A 88 3.69 -5.88 47.96
C LYS A 88 2.94 -6.69 46.92
N ILE A 89 2.11 -7.66 47.35
CA ILE A 89 1.30 -8.49 46.45
C ILE A 89 0.30 -7.61 45.70
N THR A 90 -0.47 -6.78 46.42
CA THR A 90 -1.45 -5.87 45.81
C THR A 90 -0.79 -4.90 44.81
N LEU A 91 0.37 -4.34 45.14
CA LEU A 91 1.08 -3.45 44.22
C LEU A 91 1.67 -4.19 43.01
N ALA A 92 2.08 -5.44 43.15
CA ALA A 92 2.50 -6.26 42.02
C ALA A 92 1.34 -6.49 41.04
N ASP A 93 0.13 -6.74 41.55
CA ASP A 93 -1.08 -6.88 40.73
C ASP A 93 -1.42 -5.57 40.00
N ILE A 94 -1.36 -4.43 40.70
CA ILE A 94 -1.57 -3.09 40.11
C ILE A 94 -0.55 -2.83 39.00
N ASN A 95 0.75 -3.07 39.26
CA ASN A 95 1.82 -2.88 38.27
C ASN A 95 1.62 -3.76 37.03
N TYR A 96 1.19 -5.01 37.22
CA TYR A 96 0.93 -5.92 36.12
C TYR A 96 -0.29 -5.48 35.28
N LYS A 97 -1.37 -5.02 35.92
CA LYS A 97 -2.53 -4.44 35.23
C LYS A 97 -2.12 -3.23 34.39
N GLU A 98 -1.38 -2.28 34.97
CA GLU A 98 -0.88 -1.10 34.26
C GLU A 98 0.02 -1.46 33.07
N TYR A 99 0.95 -2.41 33.27
CA TYR A 99 1.79 -2.93 32.21
C TYR A 99 0.96 -3.52 31.05
N LYS A 100 -0.02 -4.36 31.38
CA LYS A 100 -0.91 -4.98 30.38
C LYS A 100 -1.72 -3.95 29.60
N GLU A 101 -2.28 -2.95 30.27
CA GLU A 101 -3.02 -1.87 29.60
C GLU A 101 -2.14 -1.02 28.68
N ASN A 102 -0.92 -0.69 29.12
CA ASN A 102 0.02 0.06 28.30
C ASN A 102 0.47 -0.72 27.06
N LEU A 103 0.67 -2.04 27.17
CA LEU A 103 0.91 -2.91 26.03
C LEU A 103 -0.26 -2.91 25.04
N LEU A 104 -1.49 -3.03 25.52
CA LEU A 104 -2.69 -3.01 24.68
C LEU A 104 -2.82 -1.67 23.93
N LYS A 105 -2.69 -0.54 24.64
CA LYS A 105 -2.71 0.82 24.05
C LYS A 105 -1.61 1.00 23.01
N THR A 106 -0.40 0.51 23.28
CA THR A 106 0.73 0.58 22.35
C THR A 106 0.43 -0.21 21.07
N ASN A 107 -0.09 -1.44 21.20
CA ASN A 107 -0.47 -2.26 20.06
C ASN A 107 -1.59 -1.63 19.22
N GLU A 108 -2.61 -1.05 19.86
CA GLU A 108 -3.68 -0.32 19.15
C GLU A 108 -3.15 0.89 18.39
N ASN A 109 -2.21 1.64 18.98
CA ASN A 109 -1.59 2.77 18.30
C ASN A 109 -0.73 2.31 17.13
N LEU A 110 -0.01 1.19 17.26
CA LEU A 110 0.74 0.60 16.14
C LEU A 110 -0.18 0.19 14.99
N ASP A 111 -1.31 -0.47 15.29
CA ASP A 111 -2.32 -0.84 14.27
C ASP A 111 -2.93 0.39 13.59
N LYS A 112 -3.31 1.43 14.36
CA LYS A 112 -3.81 2.69 13.81
C LYS A 112 -2.78 3.37 12.91
N ASN A 113 -1.51 3.41 13.34
CA ASN A 113 -0.43 4.01 12.56
C ASN A 113 -0.17 3.23 11.27
N ALA A 114 -0.15 1.90 11.33
CA ALA A 114 0.00 1.06 10.15
C ALA A 114 -1.15 1.25 9.15
N LYS A 115 -2.40 1.31 9.63
CA LYS A 115 -3.57 1.59 8.79
C LYS A 115 -3.52 2.99 8.16
N SER A 116 -3.09 4.00 8.92
CA SER A 116 -2.92 5.36 8.40
C SER A 116 -1.86 5.41 7.31
N PHE A 117 -0.70 4.77 7.55
CA PHE A 117 0.38 4.67 6.57
C PHE A 117 -0.06 3.96 5.29
N LEU A 118 -0.75 2.82 5.42
CA LEU A 118 -1.30 2.10 4.25
C LEU A 118 -2.28 2.96 3.47
N ARG A 119 -3.17 3.69 4.15
CA ARG A 119 -4.10 4.61 3.49
C ARG A 119 -3.34 5.68 2.69
N GLU A 120 -2.39 6.36 3.30
CA GLU A 120 -1.59 7.40 2.64
C GLU A 120 -0.80 6.83 1.44
N TYR A 121 -0.25 5.63 1.58
CA TYR A 121 0.45 4.92 0.51
C TYR A 121 -0.47 4.63 -0.69
N HIS A 122 -1.69 4.15 -0.43
CA HIS A 122 -2.71 3.92 -1.48
C HIS A 122 -3.23 5.23 -2.10
N ASP A 123 -3.42 6.28 -1.30
CA ASP A 123 -3.90 7.58 -1.76
C ASP A 123 -2.88 8.21 -2.72
N LYS A 124 -1.58 8.18 -2.35
CA LYS A 124 -0.50 8.65 -3.24
C LYS A 124 -0.43 7.88 -4.55
N PHE A 125 -0.60 6.55 -4.50
CA PHE A 125 -0.68 5.75 -5.72
C PHE A 125 -1.86 6.18 -6.59
N HIS A 126 -3.03 6.38 -6.00
CA HIS A 126 -4.22 6.85 -6.70
C HIS A 126 -3.99 8.22 -7.37
N ASP A 127 -3.34 9.14 -6.67
CA ASP A 127 -2.98 10.47 -7.19
C ASP A 127 -2.07 10.36 -8.43
N ILE A 128 -1.10 9.45 -8.42
CA ILE A 128 -0.21 9.21 -9.57
C ILE A 128 -1.01 8.69 -10.78
N ILE A 129 -1.93 7.74 -10.57
CA ILE A 129 -2.80 7.22 -11.64
C ILE A 129 -3.69 8.33 -12.21
N TRP A 130 -4.30 9.15 -11.34
CA TRP A 130 -5.10 10.29 -11.78
C TRP A 130 -4.30 11.33 -12.53
N ASP A 131 -3.07 11.58 -12.11
CA ASP A 131 -2.19 12.53 -12.78
C ASP A 131 -1.76 12.01 -14.16
N ILE A 132 -1.56 10.70 -14.34
CA ILE A 132 -1.39 10.10 -15.69
C ILE A 132 -2.65 10.35 -16.55
N ILE A 133 -3.84 10.06 -16.03
CA ILE A 133 -5.10 10.20 -16.78
C ILE A 133 -5.36 11.66 -17.17
N LYS A 134 -5.17 12.58 -16.23
CA LYS A 134 -5.40 14.02 -16.44
C LYS A 134 -4.41 14.63 -17.43
N ASN A 135 -3.21 14.06 -17.52
CA ASN A 135 -2.15 14.52 -18.41
C ASN A 135 -1.83 13.43 -19.46
N SER A 136 -2.86 12.80 -20.01
CA SER A 136 -2.77 11.61 -20.89
C SER A 136 -2.02 11.84 -22.20
N GLU A 137 -1.81 13.09 -22.59
CA GLU A 137 -1.03 13.50 -23.78
C GLU A 137 0.38 14.01 -23.41
N ASN A 138 0.68 14.22 -22.13
CA ASN A 138 1.96 14.76 -21.68
C ASN A 138 2.98 13.62 -21.44
N VAL A 139 3.76 13.32 -22.48
CA VAL A 139 4.75 12.22 -22.49
C VAL A 139 5.73 12.28 -21.31
N GLU A 140 6.34 13.43 -21.06
CA GLU A 140 7.34 13.57 -19.98
C GLU A 140 6.75 13.26 -18.62
N LYS A 141 5.53 13.71 -18.39
CA LYS A 141 4.81 13.50 -17.14
C LYS A 141 4.39 12.04 -16.96
N ILE A 142 3.90 11.42 -18.04
CA ILE A 142 3.58 9.98 -18.05
C ILE A 142 4.84 9.15 -17.75
N LYS A 143 5.95 9.40 -18.45
CA LYS A 143 7.23 8.71 -18.22
C LYS A 143 7.72 8.88 -16.78
N SER A 144 7.59 10.08 -16.22
CA SER A 144 7.94 10.34 -14.82
C SER A 144 7.07 9.51 -13.86
N ASN A 145 5.75 9.54 -14.04
CA ASN A 145 4.82 8.82 -13.18
C ASN A 145 4.97 7.29 -13.28
N LEU A 146 5.23 6.75 -14.48
CA LEU A 146 5.51 5.32 -14.66
C LEU A 146 6.78 4.87 -13.93
N LYS A 147 7.82 5.71 -13.89
CA LYS A 147 9.03 5.43 -13.10
C LYS A 147 8.76 5.44 -11.60
N ILE A 148 7.93 6.36 -11.12
CA ILE A 148 7.51 6.38 -9.71
C ILE A 148 6.73 5.10 -9.39
N ILE A 149 5.81 4.68 -10.27
CA ILE A 149 5.08 3.42 -10.11
C ILE A 149 6.05 2.23 -10.06
N GLU A 150 6.99 2.14 -11.00
CA GLU A 150 7.95 1.03 -11.08
C GLU A 150 8.87 0.93 -9.85
N ASN A 151 9.26 2.06 -9.27
CA ASN A 151 10.21 2.11 -8.17
C ASN A 151 9.53 1.97 -6.82
N ASP A 152 8.42 2.68 -6.61
CA ASP A 152 7.88 2.90 -5.28
C ASP A 152 6.51 2.23 -5.07
N TYR A 153 5.79 1.90 -6.15
CA TYR A 153 4.41 1.39 -6.09
C TYR A 153 4.15 0.15 -6.95
N PHE A 154 5.19 -0.59 -7.31
CA PHE A 154 5.07 -1.69 -8.28
C PHE A 154 4.14 -2.79 -7.78
N ASP A 155 4.15 -3.10 -6.48
CA ASP A 155 3.26 -4.10 -5.88
C ASP A 155 1.78 -3.69 -5.98
N LEU A 156 1.46 -2.40 -5.80
CA LEU A 156 0.09 -1.91 -5.99
C LEU A 156 -0.32 -1.94 -7.46
N PHE A 157 0.60 -1.62 -8.36
CA PHE A 157 0.41 -1.77 -9.79
C PHE A 157 0.12 -3.22 -10.17
N LEU A 158 0.86 -4.19 -9.62
CA LEU A 158 0.62 -5.63 -9.83
C LEU A 158 -0.76 -6.05 -9.31
N LEU A 159 -1.12 -5.64 -8.09
CA LEU A 159 -2.41 -5.95 -7.48
C LEU A 159 -3.60 -5.41 -8.29
N GLN A 160 -3.43 -4.27 -8.97
CA GLN A 160 -4.48 -3.60 -9.73
C GLN A 160 -4.29 -3.69 -11.25
N PHE A 161 -3.34 -4.52 -11.70
CA PHE A 161 -2.79 -4.49 -13.06
C PHE A 161 -3.86 -4.47 -14.14
N GLN A 162 -4.82 -5.38 -14.07
CA GLN A 162 -5.90 -5.51 -15.06
C GLN A 162 -6.83 -4.29 -15.11
N THR A 163 -7.14 -3.73 -13.94
CA THR A 163 -7.97 -2.52 -13.85
C THR A 163 -7.22 -1.34 -14.47
N LEU A 164 -5.93 -1.21 -14.17
CA LEU A 164 -5.09 -0.14 -14.69
C LEU A 164 -4.87 -0.26 -16.20
N VAL A 165 -4.67 -1.48 -16.72
CA VAL A 165 -4.56 -1.71 -18.17
C VAL A 165 -5.84 -1.27 -18.89
N SER A 166 -7.02 -1.64 -18.38
CA SER A 166 -8.31 -1.20 -18.95
C SER A 166 -8.51 0.31 -18.87
N VAL A 167 -8.20 0.92 -17.72
CA VAL A 167 -8.30 2.37 -17.51
C VAL A 167 -7.37 3.12 -18.45
N PHE A 168 -6.12 2.69 -18.59
CA PHE A 168 -5.15 3.32 -19.49
C PHE A 168 -5.49 3.10 -20.96
N LYS A 169 -5.94 1.90 -21.37
CA LYS A 169 -6.41 1.64 -22.75
C LYS A 169 -7.49 2.64 -23.16
N THR A 170 -8.37 3.00 -22.23
CA THR A 170 -9.49 3.92 -22.50
C THR A 170 -9.11 5.40 -22.37
N ASN A 171 -8.37 5.75 -21.31
CA ASN A 171 -8.22 7.16 -20.90
C ASN A 171 -6.79 7.71 -21.02
N ALA A 172 -5.77 6.85 -21.11
CA ALA A 172 -4.38 7.26 -21.26
C ALA A 172 -3.55 6.21 -22.03
N PRO A 173 -3.82 5.99 -23.34
CA PRO A 173 -3.18 4.89 -24.09
C PRO A 173 -1.65 5.01 -24.14
N LEU A 174 -1.12 6.24 -24.15
CA LEU A 174 0.32 6.50 -24.08
C LEU A 174 0.97 5.93 -22.82
N ALA A 175 0.24 5.79 -21.71
CA ALA A 175 0.77 5.15 -20.49
C ALA A 175 1.08 3.66 -20.70
N LEU A 176 0.32 2.95 -21.54
CA LEU A 176 0.62 1.57 -21.90
C LEU A 176 1.81 1.48 -22.86
N ILE A 177 1.84 2.37 -23.86
CA ILE A 177 2.94 2.45 -24.83
C ILE A 177 4.27 2.76 -24.12
N PHE A 178 4.31 3.77 -23.26
CA PHE A 178 5.52 4.07 -22.49
C PHE A 178 5.77 3.07 -21.36
N GLY A 179 4.72 2.40 -20.84
CA GLY A 179 4.85 1.27 -19.93
C GLY A 179 5.59 0.08 -20.55
N LEU A 180 5.42 -0.17 -21.86
CA LEU A 180 6.21 -1.14 -22.63
C LEU A 180 7.68 -0.72 -22.76
N GLY A 181 8.03 0.54 -22.50
CA GLY A 181 9.40 1.04 -22.40
C GLY A 181 9.99 1.00 -20.97
N THR A 182 9.18 0.72 -19.95
CA THR A 182 9.56 0.70 -18.54
C THR A 182 9.84 -0.73 -18.09
N GLU A 183 11.00 -1.05 -17.50
CA GLU A 183 11.52 -2.42 -17.44
C GLU A 183 10.60 -3.43 -16.74
N LYS A 184 10.19 -3.17 -15.49
CA LYS A 184 9.33 -4.05 -14.70
C LYS A 184 7.90 -4.06 -15.24
N ILE A 185 7.39 -2.90 -15.64
CA ILE A 185 6.04 -2.76 -16.19
C ILE A 185 5.93 -3.51 -17.54
N ARG A 186 6.93 -3.38 -18.41
CA ARG A 186 7.06 -4.10 -19.68
C ARG A 186 6.99 -5.61 -19.47
N LYS A 187 7.75 -6.16 -18.51
CA LYS A 187 7.72 -7.60 -18.21
C LYS A 187 6.29 -8.07 -17.92
N MET A 188 5.51 -7.28 -17.19
CA MET A 188 4.12 -7.59 -16.88
C MET A 188 3.18 -7.43 -18.07
N LEU A 189 3.34 -6.37 -18.87
CA LEU A 189 2.56 -6.14 -20.08
C LEU A 189 2.81 -7.24 -21.13
N LEU A 190 4.05 -7.63 -21.36
CA LEU A 190 4.38 -8.72 -22.29
C LEU A 190 3.88 -10.07 -21.76
N ALA A 191 4.01 -10.35 -20.46
CA ALA A 191 3.43 -11.56 -19.88
C ALA A 191 1.90 -11.60 -20.06
N TYR A 192 1.23 -10.44 -20.01
CA TYR A 192 -0.20 -10.32 -20.26
C TYR A 192 -0.56 -10.54 -21.74
N ILE A 193 0.21 -9.97 -22.67
CA ILE A 193 0.01 -10.12 -24.12
C ILE A 193 0.23 -11.57 -24.54
N ASN A 194 1.28 -12.22 -24.05
CA ASN A 194 1.62 -13.60 -24.42
C ASN A 194 0.62 -14.64 -23.86
N ILE A 195 -0.25 -14.26 -22.91
CA ILE A 195 -1.38 -15.10 -22.48
C ILE A 195 -2.45 -15.20 -23.58
N GLU A 196 -2.57 -14.20 -24.48
CA GLU A 196 -3.51 -14.21 -25.61
C GLU A 196 -3.06 -15.11 -26.77
N GLU A 197 -1.75 -15.20 -27.07
CA GLU A 197 -1.22 -16.06 -28.14
C GLU A 197 -1.34 -17.56 -27.85
N ALA A 198 -1.50 -17.93 -26.58
CA ALA A 198 -1.63 -19.31 -26.13
C ALA A 198 -2.99 -19.98 -26.44
N GLY A 199 -3.89 -19.33 -27.20
CA GLY A 199 -5.10 -19.91 -27.79
C GLY A 199 -5.89 -20.87 -26.89
N ASP A 200 -6.95 -20.38 -26.23
CA ASP A 200 -8.00 -21.18 -25.58
C ASP A 200 -7.56 -22.15 -24.44
N HIS A 201 -6.27 -22.40 -24.23
CA HIS A 201 -5.76 -23.27 -23.16
C HIS A 201 -5.78 -22.60 -21.78
N ASN A 202 -5.69 -21.26 -21.71
CA ASN A 202 -5.78 -20.48 -20.48
C ASN A 202 -7.21 -20.00 -20.13
N LYS A 203 -8.22 -20.39 -20.91
CA LYS A 203 -9.63 -20.20 -20.52
C LYS A 203 -9.99 -20.95 -19.24
N TYR A 204 -9.17 -21.92 -18.89
CA TYR A 204 -9.18 -22.65 -17.62
C TYR A 204 -7.79 -22.53 -16.98
N CYS A 205 -7.72 -22.02 -15.76
CA CYS A 205 -6.51 -22.22 -14.94
C CYS A 205 -6.36 -23.73 -14.71
N TYR A 206 -5.41 -24.36 -15.37
CA TYR A 206 -4.96 -25.69 -15.00
C TYR A 206 -3.96 -25.54 -13.85
N ILE A 207 -4.39 -25.86 -12.63
CA ILE A 207 -3.47 -26.18 -11.53
C ILE A 207 -3.30 -27.70 -11.59
N GLY A 208 -2.24 -28.15 -12.26
CA GLY A 208 -2.02 -29.56 -12.57
C GLY A 208 -2.90 -30.05 -13.73
N ASP A 209 -2.45 -31.09 -14.43
CA ASP A 209 -3.02 -31.62 -15.68
C ASP A 209 -4.41 -32.28 -15.55
N GLU A 210 -5.26 -31.84 -14.61
CA GLU A 210 -6.61 -32.38 -14.44
C GLU A 210 -7.71 -31.33 -14.60
N LYS A 211 -8.65 -31.65 -15.50
CA LYS A 211 -9.85 -30.88 -15.81
C LYS A 211 -10.86 -31.07 -14.68
N ILE A 212 -10.86 -30.19 -13.67
CA ILE A 212 -11.87 -30.25 -12.60
C ILE A 212 -13.20 -29.71 -13.13
N GLY A 213 -14.09 -30.61 -13.54
CA GLY A 213 -15.52 -30.38 -13.37
C GLY A 213 -15.80 -30.47 -11.88
N VAL A 214 -16.15 -29.35 -11.24
CA VAL A 214 -16.39 -29.33 -9.79
C VAL A 214 -17.65 -30.13 -9.50
N ASP A 215 -17.49 -31.40 -9.16
CA ASP A 215 -18.57 -32.24 -8.66
C ASP A 215 -19.13 -31.69 -7.34
N ASP A 216 -20.33 -32.12 -6.98
CA ASP A 216 -21.04 -31.58 -5.83
C ASP A 216 -20.35 -31.91 -4.49
N GLU A 217 -19.52 -32.96 -4.46
CA GLU A 217 -18.66 -33.31 -3.32
C GLU A 217 -17.57 -32.25 -3.07
N THR A 218 -16.94 -31.75 -4.13
CA THR A 218 -15.92 -30.68 -4.03
C THR A 218 -16.53 -29.36 -3.55
N LYS A 219 -17.78 -29.05 -3.94
CA LYS A 219 -18.50 -27.86 -3.43
C LYS A 219 -18.86 -27.98 -1.95
N GLU A 220 -19.19 -29.19 -1.50
CA GLU A 220 -19.53 -29.47 -0.10
C GLU A 220 -18.28 -29.47 0.79
N TYR A 221 -17.17 -29.99 0.27
CA TYR A 221 -15.84 -29.85 0.88
C TYR A 221 -15.44 -28.37 0.99
N LEU A 222 -15.56 -27.57 -0.08
CA LEU A 222 -15.26 -26.13 -0.05
C LEU A 222 -16.17 -25.31 0.86
N LYS A 223 -17.41 -25.75 1.13
CA LYS A 223 -18.29 -25.17 2.16
C LYS A 223 -17.85 -25.55 3.58
N SER A 224 -17.27 -26.75 3.75
CA SER A 224 -16.83 -27.28 5.04
C SER A 224 -15.55 -26.62 5.56
N ILE A 225 -14.65 -26.23 4.64
CA ILE A 225 -13.52 -25.34 4.92
C ILE A 225 -14.02 -23.91 4.75
N ASN A 226 -14.28 -23.24 5.87
CA ASN A 226 -14.85 -21.89 5.99
C ASN A 226 -14.01 -20.77 5.30
N LEU A 227 -13.86 -20.84 3.98
CA LEU A 227 -13.15 -19.90 3.13
C LEU A 227 -14.10 -18.74 2.79
N LYS A 228 -13.80 -17.56 3.34
CA LYS A 228 -14.65 -16.37 3.23
C LYS A 228 -14.83 -15.91 1.77
N SER A 229 -15.97 -15.25 1.54
CA SER A 229 -16.54 -14.71 0.30
C SER A 229 -15.63 -13.83 -0.60
N ILE A 230 -14.38 -13.59 -0.21
CA ILE A 230 -13.42 -12.75 -0.93
C ILE A 230 -12.89 -13.43 -2.22
N ASP A 231 -12.84 -14.76 -2.26
CA ASP A 231 -12.37 -15.49 -3.44
C ASP A 231 -13.47 -15.79 -4.47
N TYR A 232 -14.75 -15.76 -4.08
CA TYR A 232 -15.87 -15.88 -5.04
C TYR A 232 -16.04 -14.60 -5.88
N LEU A 233 -15.73 -13.43 -5.28
CA LEU A 233 -15.57 -12.17 -6.00
C LEU A 233 -14.44 -12.27 -7.03
N ARG A 234 -13.30 -12.89 -6.68
CA ARG A 234 -12.19 -13.14 -7.62
C ARG A 234 -12.61 -13.93 -8.86
N TYR A 235 -13.52 -14.90 -8.75
CA TYR A 235 -13.98 -15.69 -9.90
C TYR A 235 -14.94 -14.93 -10.83
N GLY A 236 -15.88 -14.16 -10.26
CA GLY A 236 -16.75 -13.26 -11.04
C GLY A 236 -15.97 -12.13 -11.72
N TYR A 237 -14.99 -11.58 -10.99
CA TYR A 237 -14.00 -10.66 -11.54
C TYR A 237 -13.17 -11.35 -12.63
N PHE A 238 -12.65 -12.54 -12.41
CA PHE A 238 -11.88 -13.31 -13.39
C PHE A 238 -12.65 -13.54 -14.69
N LYS A 239 -13.97 -13.75 -14.66
CA LYS A 239 -14.81 -13.91 -15.86
C LYS A 239 -15.04 -12.58 -16.63
N ALA A 240 -15.20 -11.47 -15.91
CA ALA A 240 -15.29 -10.14 -16.52
C ALA A 240 -13.92 -9.66 -17.05
N ILE A 241 -12.87 -9.92 -16.29
CA ILE A 241 -11.46 -9.71 -16.61
C ILE A 241 -11.09 -10.52 -17.84
N SER A 242 -11.38 -11.81 -17.90
CA SER A 242 -11.06 -12.65 -19.05
C SER A 242 -11.74 -12.12 -20.33
N LYS A 243 -12.96 -11.60 -20.26
CA LYS A 243 -13.60 -10.94 -21.40
C LYS A 243 -12.88 -9.67 -21.89
N VAL A 244 -12.21 -8.93 -21.00
CA VAL A 244 -11.39 -7.74 -21.32
C VAL A 244 -9.95 -8.13 -21.71
N VAL A 245 -9.45 -9.26 -21.21
CA VAL A 245 -8.12 -9.84 -21.47
C VAL A 245 -7.99 -10.46 -22.86
N TYR A 246 -9.11 -10.80 -23.51
CA TYR A 246 -9.12 -11.39 -24.86
C TYR A 246 -9.33 -10.36 -25.97
N GLU A 247 -9.24 -9.07 -25.68
CA GLU A 247 -9.15 -8.03 -26.70
C GLU A 247 -7.70 -7.60 -26.86
N LYS A 248 -7.10 -8.00 -27.99
CA LYS A 248 -5.75 -7.62 -28.42
C LYS A 248 -5.44 -6.18 -28.03
N LEU A 249 -4.21 -5.95 -27.55
CA LEU A 249 -3.69 -4.62 -27.25
C LEU A 249 -3.51 -3.82 -28.56
N GLU A 250 -4.62 -3.40 -29.13
CA GLU A 250 -4.69 -2.55 -30.32
C GLU A 250 -4.84 -1.11 -29.89
N PHE A 251 -4.05 -0.25 -30.53
CA PHE A 251 -4.08 1.19 -30.34
C PHE A 251 -4.58 1.83 -31.61
N ASP A 252 -5.51 2.78 -31.48
CA ASP A 252 -5.87 3.68 -32.57
C ASP A 252 -4.78 4.77 -32.68
N TYR A 253 -3.73 4.48 -33.44
CA TYR A 253 -2.57 5.35 -33.58
C TYR A 253 -2.90 6.72 -34.17
N SER A 254 -3.99 6.82 -34.94
CA SER A 254 -4.44 8.07 -35.61
C SER A 254 -4.82 9.19 -34.66
N LYS A 255 -4.93 8.90 -33.36
CA LYS A 255 -5.24 9.87 -32.30
C LYS A 255 -4.00 10.29 -31.51
N LEU A 256 -2.81 9.82 -31.89
CA LEU A 256 -1.56 9.97 -31.12
C LEU A 256 -0.41 10.54 -31.97
N ASP A 257 -0.75 11.23 -33.07
CA ASP A 257 0.13 11.61 -34.19
C ASP A 257 1.38 12.43 -33.79
N ASP A 258 1.34 13.20 -32.69
CA ASP A 258 2.50 14.00 -32.24
C ASP A 258 3.58 13.15 -31.52
N VAL A 259 3.21 11.97 -31.03
CA VAL A 259 4.07 11.09 -30.23
C VAL A 259 4.45 9.84 -31.01
N ILE A 260 3.51 9.28 -31.77
CA ILE A 260 3.71 8.09 -32.58
C ILE A 260 4.14 8.50 -33.97
N LYS A 261 5.28 7.97 -34.40
CA LYS A 261 5.86 8.27 -35.70
C LYS A 261 5.49 7.17 -36.69
N VAL A 262 5.05 7.60 -37.88
CA VAL A 262 4.77 6.72 -39.00
C VAL A 262 5.69 7.10 -40.16
N PHE A 263 6.43 6.13 -40.68
CA PHE A 263 7.12 6.26 -41.96
C PHE A 263 6.42 5.37 -42.98
N LYS A 264 6.08 5.93 -44.16
CA LYS A 264 5.46 5.22 -45.27
C LYS A 264 6.21 5.50 -46.57
N GLY A 265 6.45 4.47 -47.38
CA GLY A 265 7.00 4.58 -48.73
C GLY A 265 8.16 3.64 -49.01
N SER A 266 8.53 3.58 -50.29
CA SER A 266 9.68 2.82 -50.76
C SER A 266 11.00 3.52 -50.39
N THR A 267 12.02 2.72 -50.09
CA THR A 267 13.43 3.15 -50.00
C THR A 267 14.25 2.59 -51.17
N GLU A 268 13.59 2.17 -52.26
CA GLU A 268 14.21 1.51 -53.41
C GLU A 268 14.98 0.23 -53.03
N GLY A 269 14.58 -0.42 -51.95
CA GLY A 269 15.27 -1.58 -51.40
C GLY A 269 16.57 -1.24 -50.68
N LEU A 270 16.88 0.02 -50.41
CA LEU A 270 18.04 0.44 -49.62
C LEU A 270 17.67 0.64 -48.15
N TRP A 271 18.64 0.45 -47.26
CA TRP A 271 18.46 0.78 -45.85
C TRP A 271 18.46 2.30 -45.65
N ARG A 272 17.45 2.79 -44.94
CA ARG A 272 17.32 4.19 -44.54
C ARG A 272 17.31 4.31 -43.03
N ASP A 273 18.20 5.16 -42.52
CA ASP A 273 18.25 5.51 -41.11
C ASP A 273 17.07 6.43 -40.77
N LEU A 274 16.15 5.93 -39.94
CA LEU A 274 15.00 6.69 -39.44
C LEU A 274 15.28 7.32 -38.08
N VAL A 275 15.99 6.60 -37.20
CA VAL A 275 16.33 7.06 -35.85
C VAL A 275 17.79 6.71 -35.52
N ALA A 276 18.55 7.68 -35.02
CA ALA A 276 19.96 7.52 -34.67
C ALA A 276 20.21 6.47 -33.57
N SER A 277 21.39 5.85 -33.58
CA SER A 277 21.77 4.69 -32.75
C SER A 277 21.84 4.98 -31.25
N ASN A 278 21.92 6.26 -30.86
CA ASN A 278 21.97 6.70 -29.47
C ASN A 278 20.58 6.83 -28.82
N LYS A 279 19.50 6.57 -29.57
CA LYS A 279 18.13 6.61 -29.06
C LYS A 279 17.53 5.21 -29.01
N LYS A 280 16.69 4.96 -27.99
CA LYS A 280 15.88 3.74 -27.93
C LYS A 280 14.56 3.96 -28.65
N VAL A 281 14.15 2.96 -29.41
CA VAL A 281 12.92 3.00 -30.20
C VAL A 281 12.10 1.76 -29.90
N LEU A 282 10.85 1.95 -29.54
CA LEU A 282 9.86 0.89 -29.48
C LEU A 282 9.16 0.80 -30.83
N VAL A 283 9.26 -0.35 -31.49
CA VAL A 283 8.55 -0.60 -32.75
C VAL A 283 7.19 -1.20 -32.41
N LEU A 284 6.13 -0.57 -32.92
CA LEU A 284 4.74 -0.94 -32.61
C LEU A 284 4.15 -1.84 -33.70
N GLU A 285 4.44 -1.51 -34.96
CA GLU A 285 3.90 -2.22 -36.11
C GLU A 285 4.77 -2.00 -37.35
N ILE A 286 4.82 -3.00 -38.23
CA ILE A 286 5.42 -2.92 -39.56
C ILE A 286 4.54 -3.63 -40.57
N SER A 287 4.48 -3.13 -41.80
CA SER A 287 3.84 -3.84 -42.91
C SER A 287 4.65 -5.06 -43.35
N SER A 288 3.98 -6.11 -43.84
CA SER A 288 4.60 -7.28 -44.50
C SER A 288 5.53 -6.96 -45.69
N LEU A 289 5.49 -5.72 -46.18
CA LEU A 289 6.24 -5.22 -47.33
C LEU A 289 7.54 -4.48 -46.95
N ALA A 290 7.87 -4.45 -45.67
CA ALA A 290 9.05 -3.75 -45.15
C ALA A 290 9.89 -4.63 -44.23
N LYS A 291 11.12 -4.19 -44.00
CA LYS A 291 12.00 -4.72 -42.97
C LYS A 291 12.52 -3.59 -42.09
N ALA A 292 12.72 -3.89 -40.81
CA ALA A 292 13.41 -3.01 -39.88
C ALA A 292 14.70 -3.63 -39.36
N SER A 293 15.57 -2.81 -38.80
CA SER A 293 16.75 -3.25 -38.06
C SER A 293 17.16 -2.21 -37.02
N ARG A 294 17.96 -2.62 -36.04
CA ARG A 294 18.75 -1.65 -35.26
C ARG A 294 19.81 -1.01 -36.15
N ILE A 295 20.34 0.14 -35.74
CA ILE A 295 21.54 0.66 -36.42
C ILE A 295 22.74 -0.23 -36.06
N PRO A 296 23.44 -0.82 -37.05
CA PRO A 296 24.54 -1.73 -36.80
C PRO A 296 25.74 -0.98 -36.21
N LYS A 297 26.50 -1.67 -35.37
CA LYS A 297 27.80 -1.16 -34.89
C LYS A 297 28.84 -1.27 -36.01
N VAL A 298 29.98 -0.59 -35.83
CA VAL A 298 31.10 -0.66 -36.78
C VAL A 298 31.51 -2.12 -36.97
N GLY A 299 31.41 -2.62 -38.21
CA GLY A 299 31.73 -4.00 -38.59
C GLY A 299 30.54 -4.98 -38.56
N GLU A 300 29.35 -4.55 -38.14
CA GLU A 300 28.11 -5.36 -38.20
C GLU A 300 27.30 -5.03 -39.46
N THR A 301 26.45 -5.97 -39.88
CA THR A 301 25.44 -5.78 -40.93
C THR A 301 24.04 -5.62 -40.33
N ASN A 302 23.12 -5.01 -41.06
CA ASN A 302 21.72 -4.94 -40.64
C ASN A 302 21.13 -6.35 -40.47
N GLU A 303 20.55 -6.60 -39.30
CA GLU A 303 19.75 -7.79 -38.99
C GLU A 303 18.30 -7.49 -39.38
N ALA A 304 17.84 -8.08 -40.47
CA ALA A 304 16.57 -7.71 -41.07
C ALA A 304 15.40 -8.42 -40.37
N LEU A 305 14.55 -7.64 -39.71
CA LEU A 305 13.35 -8.08 -39.00
C LEU A 305 12.11 -7.72 -39.82
N GLY A 306 11.22 -8.67 -40.05
CA GLY A 306 9.96 -8.51 -40.77
C GLY A 306 8.76 -8.43 -39.85
N GLU A 307 7.57 -8.61 -40.43
CA GLU A 307 6.29 -8.61 -39.69
C GLU A 307 6.25 -9.65 -38.57
N GLU A 308 6.69 -10.89 -38.84
CA GLU A 308 6.63 -12.00 -37.88
C GLU A 308 7.49 -11.76 -36.63
N GLU A 309 8.61 -11.06 -36.76
CA GLU A 309 9.49 -10.75 -35.62
C GLU A 309 9.14 -9.46 -34.88
N ILE A 310 8.23 -8.63 -35.44
CA ILE A 310 7.95 -7.28 -34.94
C ILE A 310 6.54 -7.18 -34.37
N ASN A 311 5.54 -7.59 -35.15
CA ASN A 311 4.14 -7.29 -34.84
C ASN A 311 3.67 -8.15 -33.66
N GLY A 312 3.26 -7.49 -32.57
CA GLY A 312 2.87 -8.16 -31.31
C GLY A 312 4.01 -8.36 -30.32
N GLU A 313 5.27 -8.30 -30.77
CA GLU A 313 6.46 -8.49 -29.93
C GLU A 313 6.92 -7.21 -29.24
N PHE A 314 6.49 -6.04 -29.73
CA PHE A 314 6.77 -4.72 -29.17
C PHE A 314 8.28 -4.51 -28.93
N ILE A 315 9.12 -4.86 -29.91
CA ILE A 315 10.58 -4.89 -29.76
C ILE A 315 11.18 -3.49 -29.49
N ILE A 316 12.26 -3.46 -28.71
CA ILE A 316 13.03 -2.22 -28.46
C ILE A 316 14.37 -2.31 -29.17
N LEU A 317 14.67 -1.32 -30.03
CA LEU A 317 15.89 -1.21 -30.81
C LEU A 317 16.71 0.01 -30.40
N ASN A 318 18.03 -0.05 -30.60
CA ASN A 318 18.93 1.10 -30.47
C ASN A 318 19.13 1.72 -31.85
N GLY A 319 18.44 2.83 -32.10
CA GLY A 319 18.19 3.36 -33.44
C GLY A 319 17.22 2.50 -34.24
N LEU A 320 16.84 2.99 -35.41
CA LEU A 320 15.91 2.33 -36.31
C LEU A 320 16.31 2.56 -37.76
N ASN A 321 16.56 1.45 -38.47
CA ASN A 321 16.71 1.37 -39.90
C ASN A 321 15.45 0.76 -40.53
N PHE A 322 15.07 1.26 -41.70
CA PHE A 322 13.93 0.79 -42.47
C PHE A 322 14.34 0.50 -43.92
N GLN A 323 13.79 -0.57 -44.49
CA GLN A 323 14.00 -0.95 -45.88
C GLN A 323 12.68 -1.42 -46.50
N SER A 324 12.34 -0.89 -47.67
CA SER A 324 11.27 -1.40 -48.51
C SER A 324 11.50 -1.08 -49.98
N SER A 325 10.89 -1.88 -50.86
CA SER A 325 10.81 -1.60 -52.31
C SER A 325 9.39 -1.24 -52.75
N ASN A 326 8.46 -1.01 -51.81
CA ASN A 326 7.05 -0.79 -52.09
C ASN A 326 6.55 0.53 -51.45
N ASP A 327 5.80 1.33 -52.21
CA ASP A 327 5.28 2.63 -51.76
C ASP A 327 4.18 2.52 -50.71
N ASP A 328 3.53 1.37 -50.60
CA ASP A 328 2.53 1.08 -49.57
C ASP A 328 3.13 0.56 -48.26
N ALA A 329 4.43 0.28 -48.23
CA ALA A 329 5.09 -0.21 -47.04
C ALA A 329 5.18 0.87 -45.95
N TYR A 330 5.03 0.46 -44.70
CA TYR A 330 5.08 1.37 -43.56
C TYR A 330 5.67 0.75 -42.31
N ILE A 331 6.04 1.61 -41.36
CA ILE A 331 6.44 1.27 -40.00
C ILE A 331 5.92 2.32 -39.02
N VAL A 332 5.47 1.85 -37.86
CA VAL A 332 4.94 2.64 -36.74
C VAL A 332 5.83 2.44 -35.53
N TYR A 333 6.30 3.54 -34.93
CA TYR A 333 7.26 3.47 -33.81
C TYR A 333 7.17 4.69 -32.89
N VAL A 334 7.78 4.58 -31.71
CA VAL A 334 7.91 5.67 -30.74
C VAL A 334 9.32 5.73 -30.16
N GLU A 335 9.83 6.94 -29.93
CA GLU A 335 11.11 7.17 -29.24
C GLU A 335 10.93 7.12 -27.71
N LEU A 336 11.71 6.28 -27.03
CA LEU A 336 11.61 6.02 -25.59
C LEU A 336 12.43 6.98 -24.73
#